data_AF-A0A151Y5P2-F1
#
_entry.id   AF-A0A151Y5P2-F1
#
_cell.length_a   1.000
_cell.length_b   1.000
_cell.length_c   1.000
_cell.angle_alpha   90.00
_cell.angle_beta   90.00
_cell.angle_gamma   90.00
#
_symmetry.space_group_name_H-M   'P 1'
#
loop_
_entity.id
_entity.type
_entity.pdbx_description
1 polymer ?
#
loop_
_entity_poly.entity_id
_entity_poly.type
_entity_poly.pdbx_seq_one_letter_code
_entity_poly.pdbx_strand_id
1 'polypeptide(L)' 'MSGQRYTPEFKDEAVKLITERGYSVTDVAERLGVSQHSIYKWLKAVQPLGNNSDEHELLEAKKEILRLKSQLK' A
#
# COMPACT_ATOMS: atom_id res chain seq x y z
N MET A 1 12.40 -11.36 -5.26
CA MET A 1 12.14 -9.91 -5.12
C MET A 1 12.02 -9.60 -3.64
N SER A 2 13.07 -9.01 -3.06
CA SER A 2 13.03 -8.52 -1.68
C SER A 2 12.03 -7.37 -1.62
N GLY A 3 10.81 -7.65 -1.18
CA GLY A 3 9.83 -6.59 -0.96
C GLY A 3 10.43 -5.60 0.03
N GLN A 4 10.57 -4.33 -0.38
CA GLN A 4 11.02 -3.25 0.50
C GLN A 4 10.11 -3.25 1.73
N ARG A 5 10.61 -3.75 2.86
CA ARG A 5 9.89 -3.74 4.12
C ARG A 5 10.14 -2.39 4.77
N TYR A 6 9.21 -1.46 4.54
CA TYR A 6 9.17 -0.21 5.28
C TYR A 6 8.99 -0.51 6.77
N THR A 7 9.77 0.15 7.61
CA THR A 7 9.71 -0.01 9.07
C THR A 7 8.35 0.50 9.58
N PRO A 8 7.84 -0.03 10.70
CA PRO A 8 6.57 0.44 11.27
C PRO A 8 6.59 1.94 11.56
N GLU A 9 7.72 2.48 12.03
CA GLU A 9 7.89 3.91 12.31
C GLU A 9 7.71 4.77 11.05
N PHE A 10 8.22 4.29 9.90
CA PHE A 10 8.09 4.97 8.62
C PHE A 10 6.63 5.02 8.14
N LYS A 11 5.89 3.92 8.35
CA LYS A 11 4.47 3.83 7.99
C LYS A 11 3.63 4.76 8.85
N ASP A 12 3.93 4.82 10.15
CA ASP A 12 3.25 5.70 11.09
C ASP A 12 3.50 7.17 10.76
N GLU A 13 4.73 7.57 10.44
CA GLU A 13 4.99 8.94 9.98
C GLU A 13 4.20 9.27 8.71
N ALA A 14 4.20 8.38 7.71
CA ALA A 14 3.44 8.59 6.49
C ALA A 14 1.94 8.78 6.76
N VAL A 15 1.36 7.99 7.67
CA VAL A 15 -0.04 8.12 8.08
C VAL A 15 -0.28 9.42 8.85
N LYS A 16 0.59 9.80 9.79
CA LYS A 16 0.49 11.07 10.55
C LYS A 16 0.55 12.30 9.67
N LEU A 17 1.35 12.29 8.60
CA LEU A 17 1.38 13.39 7.64
C LEU A 17 -0.01 13.62 7.00
N ILE A 18 -0.79 12.57 6.84
CA ILE A 18 -2.13 12.63 6.23
C ILE A 18 -3.18 12.98 7.28
N THR A 19 -3.15 12.31 8.43
CA THR A 19 -4.18 12.44 9.46
C THR A 19 -3.98 13.66 10.36
N GLU A 20 -2.74 13.93 10.80
CA GLU A 20 -2.44 15.03 11.72
C GLU A 20 -2.12 16.33 10.97
N ARG A 21 -1.38 16.25 9.85
CA ARG A 21 -0.98 17.44 9.08
C ARG A 21 -1.89 17.77 7.90
N GLY A 22 -2.82 16.88 7.55
CA GLY A 22 -3.80 17.11 6.48
C GLY A 22 -3.20 17.10 5.08
N TYR A 23 -2.02 16.51 4.86
CA TYR A 23 -1.47 16.37 3.51
C TYR A 23 -2.25 15.36 2.68
N SER A 24 -2.28 15.56 1.37
CA SER A 24 -2.90 14.60 0.46
C SER A 24 -2.06 13.33 0.35
N VAL A 25 -2.72 12.19 0.10
CA VAL A 25 -2.04 10.90 -0.15
C VAL A 25 -1.04 11.02 -1.31
N THR A 26 -1.36 11.84 -2.31
CA THR A 26 -0.50 12.10 -3.47
C THR A 26 0.78 12.83 -3.08
N ASP A 27 0.67 13.92 -2.33
CA ASP A 27 1.85 14.69 -1.89
C ASP A 27 2.77 13.86 -0.99
N VAL A 28 2.18 13.08 -0.08
CA VAL A 28 2.96 12.22 0.83
C VAL A 28 3.64 11.08 0.06
N ALA A 29 2.96 10.49 -0.93
CA ALA A 29 3.53 9.46 -1.79
C ALA A 29 4.73 9.98 -2.59
N GLU A 30 4.59 11.14 -3.23
CA GLU A 30 5.68 11.78 -3.98
C GLU A 30 6.85 12.17 -3.08
N ARG A 31 6.56 12.77 -1.92
CA ARG A 31 7.59 13.23 -0.97
C ARG A 31 8.39 12.08 -0.34
N LEU A 32 7.72 10.97 -0.04
CA LEU A 32 8.36 9.79 0.57
C LEU A 32 8.91 8.81 -0.49
N GLY A 33 8.68 9.07 -1.78
CA GLY A 33 9.09 8.17 -2.87
C GLY A 33 8.40 6.82 -2.84
N VAL A 34 7.18 6.75 -2.31
CA VAL A 34 6.40 5.50 -2.18
C VAL A 34 5.17 5.54 -3.06
N SER A 35 4.60 4.38 -3.39
CA SER A 35 3.35 4.35 -4.14
C SER A 35 2.19 4.82 -3.26
N GLN A 36 1.26 5.59 -3.84
CA GLN A 36 -0.01 5.96 -3.19
C GLN A 36 -0.75 4.72 -2.66
N HIS A 37 -0.67 3.61 -3.39
CA HIS A 37 -1.26 2.33 -2.99
C HIS A 37 -0.69 1.80 -1.66
N SER A 38 0.62 1.96 -1.42
CA SER A 38 1.25 1.60 -0.14
C SER A 38 0.74 2.46 1.01
N ILE A 39 0.53 3.75 0.76
CA ILE A 39 -0.01 4.67 1.76
C ILE A 39 -1.46 4.31 2.12
N TYR A 40 -2.32 4.06 1.13
CA TYR A 40 -3.69 3.60 1.39
C TYR A 40 -3.72 2.30 2.20
N LYS A 41 -2.81 1.37 1.93
CA LYS A 41 -2.62 0.15 2.71
C LYS A 41 -2.28 0.45 4.18
N TRP A 42 -1.35 1.36 4.44
CA TRP A 42 -0.99 1.72 5.82
C TRP A 42 -2.12 2.44 6.53
N LEU A 43 -2.84 3.32 5.82
CA LEU A 43 -4.02 4.00 6.36
C LEU A 43 -5.11 3.00 6.78
N LYS A 44 -5.37 1.97 5.95
CA LYS A 44 -6.28 0.86 6.28
C LYS A 44 -5.78 -0.01 7.44
N ALA A 45 -4.47 -0.18 7.59
CA ALA A 45 -3.88 -0.95 8.69
C ALA A 45 -4.01 -0.22 10.05
N VAL A 46 -3.95 1.11 10.05
CA VAL A 46 -4.07 1.94 11.27
C VAL A 46 -5.53 2.22 11.63
N GLN A 47 -6.42 2.32 10.63
CA GLN A 47 -7.87 2.46 10.82
C GLN A 47 -8.59 1.25 10.22
N PRO A 48 -8.82 0.19 11.01
CA PRO A 48 -9.45 -1.03 10.54
C PRO A 48 -10.97 -0.84 10.48
N LEU A 49 -11.45 -0.05 9.52
CA LEU A 49 -12.83 -0.16 9.05
C LEU A 49 -12.91 -1.41 8.17
N GLY A 50 -12.96 -2.58 8.82
CA GLY A 50 -13.37 -3.87 8.25
C GLY A 50 -12.61 -4.38 7.03
N ASN A 51 -11.97 -5.54 7.20
CA ASN A 51 -11.59 -6.51 6.16
C ASN A 51 -10.14 -6.46 5.68
N ASN A 52 -9.30 -7.19 6.43
CA ASN A 52 -7.96 -7.63 6.06
C ASN A 52 -7.96 -8.65 4.89
N SER A 53 -9.14 -9.09 4.44
CA SER A 53 -9.31 -10.11 3.38
C SER A 53 -9.02 -9.60 1.97
N ASP A 54 -9.37 -8.34 1.66
CA ASP A 54 -9.26 -7.76 0.32
C ASP A 54 -7.80 -7.75 -0.19
N GLU A 55 -6.86 -7.68 0.73
CA GLU A 55 -5.46 -7.51 0.40
C GLU A 55 -4.78 -8.82 0.00
N HIS A 56 -5.23 -9.93 0.58
CA HIS A 56 -4.79 -11.26 0.16
C HIS A 56 -5.38 -11.61 -1.20
N GLU A 57 -6.66 -11.32 -1.42
CA GLU A 57 -7.30 -11.50 -2.72
C GLU A 57 -6.67 -10.62 -3.81
N LEU A 58 -6.34 -9.36 -3.52
CA LEU A 58 -5.70 -8.49 -4.50
C LEU A 58 -4.28 -8.97 -4.86
N LEU A 59 -3.56 -9.56 -3.90
CA LEU A 59 -2.23 -10.13 -4.13
C LEU A 59 -2.32 -11.39 -5.00
N GLU A 60 -3.28 -12.26 -4.71
CA GLU A 60 -3.54 -13.46 -5.51
C GLU A 60 -4.03 -13.10 -6.92
N ALA A 61 -4.95 -12.15 -7.05
CA ALA A 61 -5.41 -11.65 -8.35
C ALA A 61 -4.25 -11.08 -9.20
N LYS A 62 -3.31 -10.36 -8.57
CA LYS A 62 -2.11 -9.86 -9.27
C LYS A 62 -1.16 -10.98 -9.71
N LYS A 63 -1.01 -12.05 -8.92
CA LYS A 63 -0.25 -13.24 -9.33
C LYS A 63 -0.91 -13.95 -10.51
N GLU A 64 -2.23 -14.08 -10.48
CA GLU A 64 -3.01 -14.73 -11.54
C GLU A 64 -2.87 -13.97 -12.88
N ILE A 65 -2.92 -12.63 -12.85
CA ILE A 65 -2.70 -11.78 -14.04
C ILE A 65 -1.30 -11.99 -14.62
N LEU A 66 -0.27 -12.09 -13.77
CA LEU A 66 1.09 -12.36 -14.22
C LEU A 66 1.23 -13.75 -14.86
N ARG A 67 0.58 -14.75 -14.27
CA ARG A 67 0.55 -16.12 -14.82
C ARG A 67 -0.14 -16.17 -16.17
N LEU A 68 -1.32 -15.58 -16.29
CA LEU A 68 -2.10 -15.53 -17.54
C LEU A 68 -1.35 -14.76 -18.65
N LYS A 69 -0.69 -13.64 -18.30
CA LYS A 69 0.16 -12.91 -19.25
C LYS A 69 1.34 -13.73 -19.77
N SER A 70 1.87 -14.67 -18.97
CA SER A 70 2.96 -15.55 -19.41
C SER A 70 2.49 -16.69 -20.32
N GLN A 71 1.19 -17.03 -20.29
CA GLN A 71 0.59 -18.08 -21.11
C GLN A 71 0.08 -17.58 -22.48
N LEU A 72 0.04 -16.26 -22.69
CA LEU A 72 -0.36 -15.62 -23.95
C LEU A 72 0.83 -15.37 -24.90
N LYS A 73 1.96 -16.07 -24.70
CA LYS A 73 3.13 -16.00 -25.58
C LYS A 73 3.25 -17.25 -26.44
#